data_AF-A0A2V8LQG7-F1
#
_entry.id   AF-A0A2V8LQG7-F1
#
_cell.length_a   1.000
_cell.length_b   1.000
_cell.length_c   1.000
_cell.angle_alpha   90.00
_cell.angle_beta   90.00
_cell.angle_gamma   90.00
#
_symmetry.space_group_name_H-M   'P 1'
#
loop_
_entity.id
_entity.type
_entity.pdbx_description
1 polymer ?
#
loop_
_entity_poly.entity_id
_entity_poly.type
_entity_poly.pdbx_seq_one_letter_code
_entity_poly.pdbx_strand_id
1 'polypeptide(L)'
;MAYCLLLFEPASAQVGDYEGRPVAAVEVTFEGSPPDPTAQAEFQSLLKVVAGGEYSAVKAHQSLQDLFASGRVASGRVEITEVGTGRDAPVRVRFVVQRQIVIAGVSLTIVPPTAPIAKDEIRA
;
A
#
# COMPACT_ATOMS: atom_id res chain seq x y z
N MET A 1 0.42 -26.31 -34.35
CA MET A 1 0.07 -27.18 -33.20
C MET A 1 0.48 -26.43 -31.95
N ALA A 2 -0.52 -25.93 -31.23
CA ALA A 2 -0.38 -25.01 -30.12
C ALA A 2 0.19 -25.73 -28.89
N TYR A 3 1.21 -25.13 -28.26
CA TYR A 3 1.61 -25.51 -26.92
C TYR A 3 1.06 -24.42 -25.98
N CYS A 4 0.01 -24.78 -25.24
CA CYS A 4 -0.58 -23.94 -24.21
C CYS A 4 0.48 -23.62 -23.15
N LEU A 5 0.82 -22.34 -23.04
CA LEU A 5 1.43 -21.77 -21.86
C LEU A 5 0.49 -22.01 -20.68
N LEU A 6 0.91 -22.86 -19.75
CA LEU A 6 0.33 -22.95 -18.41
C LEU A 6 0.66 -21.64 -17.70
N LEU A 7 -0.21 -20.64 -17.88
CA LEU A 7 -0.32 -19.53 -16.95
C LEU A 7 -0.83 -20.13 -15.63
N PHE A 8 0.10 -20.45 -14.72
CA PHE A 8 -0.21 -20.51 -13.31
C PHE A 8 -0.48 -19.06 -12.88
N GLU A 9 -1.68 -18.58 -13.15
CA GLU A 9 -2.22 -17.46 -12.38
C GLU A 9 -2.33 -17.98 -10.95
N PRO A 10 -1.58 -17.45 -9.96
CA PRO A 10 -1.92 -17.74 -8.58
C PRO A 10 -3.37 -17.31 -8.45
N ALA A 11 -4.25 -18.26 -8.12
CA ALA A 11 -5.63 -17.96 -7.79
C ALA A 11 -5.56 -16.90 -6.70
N SER A 12 -5.76 -15.64 -7.08
CA SER A 12 -5.93 -14.54 -6.16
C SER A 12 -7.23 -14.86 -5.46
N ALA A 13 -7.16 -15.61 -4.37
CA ALA A 13 -8.27 -15.83 -3.47
C ALA A 13 -8.94 -14.46 -3.32
N GLN A 14 -10.18 -14.38 -3.79
CA GLN A 14 -10.88 -13.12 -3.79
C GLN A 14 -10.95 -12.69 -2.33
N VAL A 15 -10.82 -11.38 -2.08
CA VAL A 15 -10.84 -10.84 -0.71
C VAL A 15 -12.04 -11.38 0.09
N GLY A 16 -13.15 -11.75 -0.58
CA GLY A 16 -14.33 -12.39 0.02
C GLY A 16 -14.21 -13.89 0.37
N ASP A 17 -13.22 -14.63 -0.11
CA ASP A 17 -13.04 -16.07 0.18
C ASP A 17 -12.74 -16.34 1.66
N TYR A 18 -12.35 -15.29 2.39
CA TYR A 18 -12.00 -15.35 3.80
C TYR A 18 -13.07 -14.76 4.72
N GLU A 19 -14.22 -14.32 4.19
CA GLU A 19 -15.28 -13.66 4.98
C GLU A 19 -15.72 -14.54 6.16
N GLY A 20 -15.82 -13.93 7.34
CA GLY A 20 -16.24 -14.60 8.57
C GLY A 20 -15.16 -15.45 9.26
N ARG A 21 -13.98 -15.65 8.65
CA ARG A 21 -12.91 -16.44 9.27
C ARG A 21 -12.27 -15.69 10.45
N PRO A 22 -11.84 -16.39 11.51
CA PRO A 22 -11.21 -15.73 12.66
C PRO A 22 -9.86 -15.13 12.28
N VAL A 23 -9.61 -13.89 12.70
CA VAL A 23 -8.36 -13.18 12.45
C VAL A 23 -7.35 -13.49 13.56
N ALA A 24 -6.31 -14.26 13.24
CA ALA A 24 -5.27 -14.61 14.21
C ALA A 24 -4.34 -13.43 14.52
N ALA A 25 -4.02 -12.62 13.51
CA ALA A 25 -3.16 -11.45 13.66
C ALA A 25 -3.40 -10.45 12.53
N VAL A 26 -3.16 -9.17 12.84
CA VAL A 26 -3.18 -8.06 11.88
C VAL A 26 -1.85 -7.34 11.93
N GLU A 27 -1.18 -7.22 10.80
CA GLU A 27 0.16 -6.64 10.70
C GLU A 27 0.21 -5.53 9.65
N VAL A 28 1.10 -4.56 9.87
CA VAL A 28 1.46 -3.53 8.88
C VAL A 28 2.93 -3.68 8.56
N THR A 29 3.25 -3.77 7.27
CA THR A 29 4.62 -3.85 6.76
C THR A 29 4.84 -2.81 5.68
N PHE A 30 6.07 -2.33 5.56
CA PHE A 30 6.40 -1.32 4.56
C PHE A 30 7.12 -1.92 3.38
N GLU A 31 6.62 -1.61 2.18
CA GLU A 31 7.28 -1.99 0.94
C GLU A 31 8.44 -1.05 0.65
N GLY A 32 9.60 -1.62 0.30
CA GLY A 32 10.78 -0.85 -0.11
C GLY A 32 11.42 0.00 1.00
N SER A 33 11.03 -0.16 2.26
CA SER A 33 11.65 0.55 3.39
C SER A 33 11.77 -0.34 4.64
N PRO A 34 12.75 -0.08 5.52
CA PRO A 34 12.88 -0.82 6.77
C PRO A 34 11.64 -0.68 7.67
N PRO A 35 11.40 -1.66 8.57
CA PRO A 35 10.40 -1.55 9.62
C PRO A 35 10.57 -0.28 10.45
N ASP A 36 9.45 0.37 10.77
CA ASP A 36 9.39 1.54 11.64
C ASP A 36 8.25 1.29 12.63
N PRO A 37 8.56 0.92 13.89
CA PRO A 37 7.53 0.56 14.87
C PRO A 37 6.55 1.69 15.18
N THR A 38 7.01 2.93 15.18
CA THR A 38 6.16 4.10 15.46
C THR A 38 5.16 4.30 14.32
N ALA A 39 5.65 4.34 13.08
CA ALA A 39 4.77 4.48 11.92
C ALA A 39 3.84 3.25 11.75
N GLN A 40 4.31 2.05 12.09
CA GLN A 40 3.47 0.84 12.08
C GLN A 40 2.33 0.95 13.07
N ALA A 41 2.59 1.37 14.32
CA ALA A 41 1.55 1.54 15.33
C ALA A 41 0.52 2.61 14.90
N GLU A 42 0.99 3.72 14.33
CA GLU A 42 0.12 4.76 13.77
C GLU A 42 -0.80 4.20 12.68
N PHE A 43 -0.25 3.49 11.68
CA PHE A 43 -1.06 2.91 10.62
C PHE A 43 -1.97 1.78 11.10
N GLN A 44 -1.52 0.99 12.08
CA GLN A 44 -2.30 -0.07 12.69
C GLN A 44 -3.54 0.49 13.40
N SER A 45 -3.46 1.70 13.97
CA SER A 45 -4.60 2.39 14.60
C SER A 45 -5.70 2.81 13.61
N LEU A 46 -5.40 2.88 12.31
CA LEU A 46 -6.36 3.24 11.25
C LEU A 46 -7.14 2.02 10.74
N LEU A 47 -6.66 0.81 11.02
CA LEU A 47 -7.26 -0.42 10.51
C LEU A 47 -8.58 -0.73 11.21
N LYS A 48 -9.56 -1.20 10.43
CA LYS A 48 -10.86 -1.69 10.92
C LYS A 48 -10.87 -3.20 11.17
N VAL A 49 -9.93 -3.93 10.56
CA VAL A 49 -9.71 -5.35 10.83
C VAL A 49 -8.93 -5.47 12.13
N VAL A 50 -9.43 -6.30 13.05
CA VAL A 50 -8.85 -6.48 14.39
C VAL A 50 -8.54 -7.95 14.64
N ALA A 51 -7.43 -8.22 15.32
CA ALA A 51 -7.09 -9.57 15.76
C ALA A 51 -8.11 -10.07 16.81
N GLY A 52 -8.42 -11.36 16.76
CA GLY A 52 -9.47 -11.99 17.57
C GLY A 52 -10.89 -11.75 17.08
N GLY A 53 -11.09 -10.87 16.08
CA GLY A 53 -12.38 -10.68 15.42
C GLY A 53 -12.54 -11.57 14.18
N GLU A 54 -13.66 -11.37 13.46
CA GLU A 54 -13.90 -12.01 12.17
C GLU A 54 -13.38 -11.13 11.02
N TYR A 55 -12.82 -11.79 10.01
CA TYR A 55 -12.39 -11.17 8.79
C TYR A 55 -13.59 -10.65 8.01
N SER A 56 -13.46 -9.44 7.46
CA SER A 56 -14.41 -8.90 6.50
C SER A 56 -13.71 -8.15 5.39
N ALA A 57 -14.05 -8.48 4.15
CA ALA A 57 -13.56 -7.80 2.95
C ALA A 57 -13.93 -6.30 2.97
N VAL A 58 -15.10 -5.97 3.51
CA VAL A 58 -15.56 -4.59 3.68
C VAL A 58 -14.65 -3.84 4.66
N LYS A 59 -14.33 -4.45 5.82
CA LYS A 59 -13.42 -3.84 6.79
C LYS A 59 -12.00 -3.72 6.24
N ALA A 60 -11.53 -4.71 5.47
CA ALA A 60 -10.22 -4.66 4.83
C ALA A 60 -10.14 -3.50 3.81
N HIS A 61 -11.17 -3.34 2.97
CA HIS A 61 -11.26 -2.24 2.01
C HIS A 61 -11.33 -0.87 2.71
N GLN A 62 -12.17 -0.74 3.75
CA GLN A 62 -12.24 0.50 4.53
C GLN A 62 -10.90 0.83 5.20
N SER A 63 -10.17 -0.18 5.67
CA SER A 63 -8.83 0.01 6.25
C SER A 63 -7.85 0.57 5.21
N LEU A 64 -7.86 0.03 3.98
CA LEU A 64 -7.05 0.59 2.89
C LEU A 64 -7.46 2.04 2.58
N GLN A 65 -8.77 2.31 2.53
CA GLN A 65 -9.27 3.66 2.28
C GLN A 65 -8.81 4.65 3.36
N ASP A 66 -8.89 4.28 4.64
CA ASP A 66 -8.44 5.12 5.76
C ASP A 66 -6.91 5.34 5.73
N LEU A 67 -6.14 4.30 5.34
CA LEU A 67 -4.70 4.41 5.11
C LEU A 67 -4.39 5.41 4.00
N PHE A 68 -5.09 5.38 2.86
CA PHE A 68 -4.94 6.37 1.80
C PHE A 68 -5.39 7.77 2.21
N ALA A 69 -6.51 7.87 2.93
CA ALA A 69 -7.05 9.13 3.43
C ALA A 69 -6.10 9.83 4.41
N SER A 70 -5.17 9.10 5.03
CA SER A 70 -4.10 9.69 5.86
C SER A 70 -3.14 10.61 5.07
N GLY A 71 -3.10 10.52 3.74
CA GLY A 71 -2.17 11.27 2.89
C GLY A 71 -0.70 10.87 3.05
N ARG A 72 -0.43 9.74 3.70
CA ARG A 72 0.93 9.22 3.96
C ARG A 72 1.24 7.93 3.21
N VAL A 73 0.25 7.38 2.50
CA VAL A 73 0.33 6.11 1.78
C VAL A 73 0.16 6.37 0.29
N ALA A 74 1.14 5.97 -0.50
CA ALA A 74 1.08 6.07 -1.96
C ALA A 74 0.42 4.84 -2.60
N SER A 75 0.61 3.66 -2.01
CA SER A 75 0.00 2.40 -2.42
C SER A 75 -0.14 1.47 -1.23
N GLY A 76 -1.12 0.58 -1.27
CA GLY A 76 -1.36 -0.39 -0.21
C GLY A 76 -2.08 -1.63 -0.75
N ARG A 77 -1.70 -2.79 -0.25
CA ARG A 77 -2.36 -4.08 -0.56
C ARG A 77 -2.55 -4.90 0.71
N VAL A 78 -3.50 -5.82 0.64
CA VAL A 78 -3.78 -6.78 1.72
C VAL A 78 -3.30 -8.15 1.27
N GLU A 79 -2.48 -8.78 2.09
CA GLU A 79 -2.03 -10.16 1.93
C GLU A 79 -2.65 -10.98 3.06
N ILE A 80 -3.26 -12.11 2.70
CA ILE A 80 -3.91 -13.02 3.66
C ILE A 80 -3.14 -14.33 3.68
N THR A 81 -2.82 -14.82 4.87
CA THR A 81 -2.12 -16.10 5.06
C THR A 81 -2.90 -16.94 6.06
N GLU A 82 -3.18 -18.18 5.69
CA GLU A 82 -3.89 -19.12 6.57
C GLU A 82 -2.95 -19.65 7.66
N VAL A 83 -3.45 -19.66 8.89
CA VAL A 83 -2.74 -20.14 10.08
C VAL A 83 -3.42 -21.42 10.54
N GLY A 84 -3.25 -22.49 9.75
CA GLY A 84 -3.85 -23.79 10.04
C GLY A 84 -4.17 -24.58 8.78
N THR A 85 -4.93 -25.66 8.96
CA THR A 85 -5.43 -26.49 7.85
C THR A 85 -6.95 -26.51 7.90
N GLY A 86 -7.59 -26.45 6.74
CA GLY A 86 -9.05 -26.47 6.62
C GLY A 86 -9.65 -25.12 6.15
N ARG A 87 -10.89 -25.20 5.67
CA ARG A 87 -11.61 -24.06 5.05
C ARG A 87 -11.80 -22.87 6.00
N ASP A 88 -11.97 -23.15 7.29
CA ASP A 88 -12.23 -22.14 8.32
C ASP A 88 -10.98 -21.82 9.17
N ALA A 89 -9.78 -22.19 8.69
CA ALA A 89 -8.55 -21.93 9.42
C ALA A 89 -8.41 -20.43 9.72
N PRO A 90 -7.90 -20.03 10.90
CA PRO A 90 -7.66 -18.63 11.19
C PRO A 90 -6.77 -17.96 10.14
N VAL A 91 -6.99 -16.67 9.89
CA VAL A 91 -6.25 -15.91 8.90
C VAL A 91 -5.37 -14.86 9.56
N ARG A 92 -4.14 -14.72 9.07
CA ARG A 92 -3.26 -13.59 9.35
C ARG A 92 -3.41 -12.59 8.21
N VAL A 93 -3.75 -11.36 8.56
CA VAL A 93 -3.97 -10.28 7.61
C VAL A 93 -2.79 -9.33 7.68
N ARG A 94 -2.08 -9.15 6.57
CA ARG A 94 -0.92 -8.27 6.47
C ARG A 94 -1.21 -7.16 5.47
N PHE A 95 -1.18 -5.93 5.94
CA PHE A 95 -1.23 -4.74 5.11
C PHE A 95 0.20 -4.42 4.68
N VAL A 96 0.46 -4.51 3.37
CA VAL A 96 1.73 -4.10 2.78
C VAL A 96 1.54 -2.71 2.20
N VAL A 97 2.25 -1.74 2.77
CA VAL A 97 2.03 -0.31 2.54
C VAL A 97 3.28 0.31 1.93
N GLN A 98 3.13 1.00 0.81
CA GLN A 98 4.15 1.87 0.24
C GLN A 98 3.91 3.29 0.73
N ARG A 99 4.89 3.84 1.48
CA ARG A 99 4.80 5.20 2.00
C ARG A 99 4.87 6.22 0.86
N GLN A 100 4.17 7.32 1.03
CA GLN A 100 4.29 8.46 0.13
C GLN A 100 5.65 9.14 0.34
N ILE A 101 6.34 9.43 -0.77
CA ILE A 101 7.56 10.23 -0.75
C ILE A 101 7.14 11.70 -0.55
N VAL A 102 7.51 12.28 0.58
CA VAL A 102 7.30 13.71 0.85
C VAL A 102 8.55 14.46 0.38
N ILE A 103 8.39 15.31 -0.63
CA ILE A 103 9.49 16.19 -1.09
C ILE A 103 9.63 17.32 -0.07
N ALA A 104 10.75 17.34 0.66
CA ALA A 104 11.01 18.34 1.71
C ALA A 104 11.20 19.77 1.16
N GLY A 105 11.51 19.92 -0.13
CA GLY A 105 11.62 21.22 -0.79
C GLY A 105 12.05 21.10 -2.26
N VAL A 106 11.68 22.08 -3.07
CA VAL A 106 12.13 22.25 -4.45
C VAL A 106 13.06 23.46 -4.49
N SER A 107 14.32 23.27 -4.89
CA SER A 107 15.26 24.38 -5.10
C SER A 107 15.39 24.65 -6.60
N LEU A 108 15.11 25.88 -7.01
CA LEU A 108 15.29 26.32 -8.39
C LEU A 108 16.53 27.22 -8.45
N THR A 109 17.60 26.72 -9.07
CA THR A 109 18.81 27.51 -9.31
C THR A 109 18.67 28.21 -10.65
N ILE A 110 18.49 29.53 -10.63
CA ILE A 110 18.51 30.35 -11.85
C ILE A 110 19.98 30.63 -12.20
N VAL A 111 20.46 30.04 -13.28
CA VAL A 111 21.78 30.35 -13.85
C VAL A 111 21.67 31.58 -14.76
N PRO A 112 22.57 32.57 -14.62
CA PRO A 112 22.57 33.74 -15.50
C PRO A 112 22.83 33.33 -16.94
N PRO A 113 22.20 33.99 -17.92
CA PRO A 113 22.39 33.68 -19.34
C PRO A 113 23.85 33.94 -19.72
N THR A 114 24.48 32.95 -20.38
CA THR A 114 25.85 33.05 -20.91
C THR A 114 25.93 33.82 -22.23
N ALA A 115 24.78 34.13 -22.83
CA ALA A 115 24.69 34.94 -24.03
C ALA A 115 24.22 36.37 -23.69
N PRO A 116 24.82 37.42 -24.29
CA PRO A 116 24.31 38.78 -24.13
C PRO A 116 22.89 38.84 -24.72
N ILE A 117 21.96 39.40 -23.94
CA ILE A 117 20.60 39.69 -24.42
C ILE A 117 20.75 40.75 -25.52
N ALA A 118 20.49 40.38 -26.77
CA ALA A 118 20.52 41.32 -27.87
C ALA A 118 19.41 42.36 -27.65
N LYS A 119 19.75 43.65 -27.76
CA LYS A 119 18.81 44.78 -27.60
C LYS A 119 17.60 44.74 -28.55
N ASP A 120 17.62 43.86 -29.54
CA ASP A 120 16.56 43.67 -30.54
C ASP A 120 15.32 42.95 -29.96
N GLU A 121 15.47 42.16 -28.88
CA GLU A 121 14.36 41.37 -28.31
C GLU A 121 13.56 42.09 -27.19
N ILE A 122 13.89 43.35 -26.87
CA ILE A 122 13.21 44.16 -25.83
C ILE A 122 12.29 45.24 -26.45
N ARG A 123 11.77 45.03 -27.66
CA ARG A 123 10.68 45.83 -28.23
C ARG A 123 9.36 45.04 -28.13
N ALA A 124 8.60 45.32 -27.07
CA ALA A 124 7.16 45.05 -27.00
C ALA A 124 6.37 46.19 -27.65
#